data_AF-A0A1X1UXR1-F1
#
_entry.id   AF-A0A1X1UXR1-F1
#
_cell.length_a   1.000
_cell.length_b   1.000
_cell.length_c   1.000
_cell.angle_alpha   90.00
_cell.angle_beta   90.00
_cell.angle_gamma   90.00
#
_symmetry.space_group_name_H-M   'P 1'
#
loop_
_entity.id
_entity.type
_entity.pdbx_description
1 polymer ?
#
loop_
_entity_poly.entity_id
_entity_poly.type
_entity_poly.pdbx_seq_one_letter_code
_entity_poly.pdbx_strand_id
1 'polypeptide(L)'
;MVVLVVVLTGRGGGRELSASDVVKGYLEALSRGDAEAALSYSNDQPGSKEFLTDDVLKRQIAKWPITNIRILNPDDANHSYGYAQVHVVVNFGNQTSDANLSVKKADGHWKLESAAIKLDTAGPGGTDNESLETLTIFGRSVGKSTVYVFPGWVDVGSSNRNLSVTSKPMLLDSLGRAGGAFFVGDAKFDLSNAGKSAVMSALAESLEQCTKSTSLTPPNCPQNAYDDSVVDGTVEWGKPDQSDVKITFFDPYRLEARLSGQVVFPVRAQARDGGTKFGTVTSFISRTADVSKSPPVIAQR
;
A
#
# COMPACT_ATOMS: atom_id res chain seq x y z
N MET A 1 -15.17 31.01 24.99
CA MET A 1 -14.26 30.78 23.86
C MET A 1 -13.88 32.14 23.31
N VAL A 2 -12.63 32.55 23.52
CA VAL A 2 -12.12 33.83 23.00
C VAL A 2 -11.43 33.51 21.68
N VAL A 3 -11.99 33.98 20.58
CA VAL A 3 -11.35 33.97 19.27
C VAL A 3 -10.25 35.03 19.33
N LEU A 4 -8.98 34.61 19.24
CA LEU A 4 -7.88 35.54 19.08
C LEU A 4 -7.76 35.88 17.58
N VAL A 5 -8.55 36.84 17.13
CA VAL A 5 -8.29 37.51 15.84
C VAL A 5 -7.15 38.48 16.09
N VAL A 6 -5.96 38.17 15.59
CA VAL A 6 -4.86 39.16 15.55
C VAL A 6 -5.18 40.15 14.43
N VAL A 7 -5.95 41.18 14.76
CA VAL A 7 -6.09 42.37 13.91
C VAL A 7 -4.87 43.24 14.17
N LEU A 8 -3.93 43.25 13.22
CA LEU A 8 -2.80 44.18 13.23
C LEU A 8 -3.29 45.57 12.79
N THR A 9 -3.91 46.33 13.70
CA THR A 9 -4.02 47.78 13.57
C THR A 9 -2.81 48.42 14.24
N GLY A 10 -1.74 48.61 13.46
CA GLY A 10 -0.53 49.31 13.89
C GLY A 10 0.17 49.94 12.69
N ARG A 11 0.22 51.27 12.66
CA ARG A 11 0.88 52.08 11.62
C ARG A 11 2.40 51.94 11.78
N GLY A 12 3.02 51.07 10.97
CA GLY A 12 4.48 50.90 10.91
C GLY A 12 4.88 49.55 10.28
N GLY A 13 5.42 49.59 9.06
CA GLY A 13 6.10 48.52 8.31
C GLY A 13 5.81 47.06 8.69
N GLY A 14 4.91 46.40 7.96
CA GLY A 14 4.77 44.95 8.04
C GLY A 14 6.10 44.28 7.65
N ARG A 15 6.73 43.59 8.60
CA ARG A 15 7.97 42.85 8.36
C ARG A 15 7.69 41.75 7.34
N GLU A 16 8.35 41.83 6.18
CA GLU A 16 8.36 40.76 5.17
C GLU A 16 8.85 39.46 5.83
N LEU A 17 8.11 38.35 5.67
CA LEU A 17 8.54 37.06 6.19
C LEU A 17 9.83 36.64 5.49
N SER A 18 10.85 36.25 6.26
CA SER A 18 12.05 35.65 5.69
C SER A 18 11.77 34.25 5.11
N ALA A 19 12.70 33.75 4.30
CA ALA A 19 12.73 32.33 3.86
C ALA A 19 12.53 31.35 5.03
N SER A 20 13.26 31.58 6.13
CA SER A 20 13.18 30.79 7.37
C SER A 20 11.81 30.90 8.05
N ASP A 21 11.23 32.11 8.08
CA ASP A 21 9.89 32.33 8.66
C ASP A 21 8.80 31.62 7.84
N VAL A 22 8.93 31.57 6.51
CA VAL A 22 8.01 30.83 5.61
C VAL A 22 8.03 29.33 5.90
N VAL A 23 9.22 28.73 5.98
CA VAL A 23 9.37 27.30 6.25
C VAL A 23 8.85 26.93 7.64
N LYS A 24 9.18 27.74 8.65
CA LYS A 24 8.68 27.56 10.00
C LYS A 24 7.15 27.68 10.06
N GLY A 25 6.59 28.72 9.43
CA GLY A 25 5.14 28.94 9.37
C GLY A 25 4.38 27.81 8.69
N TYR A 26 4.93 27.26 7.60
CA TYR A 26 4.40 26.06 6.94
C TYR A 26 4.34 24.85 7.88
N LEU A 27 5.45 24.54 8.57
CA LEU A 27 5.51 23.37 9.46
C LEU A 27 4.62 23.53 10.70
N GLU A 28 4.48 24.76 11.20
CA GLU A 28 3.53 25.08 12.28
C GLU A 28 2.07 25.00 11.82
N ALA A 29 1.76 25.37 10.57
CA ALA A 29 0.42 25.17 10.00
C ALA A 29 0.09 23.66 9.88
N LEU A 30 1.05 22.87 9.39
CA LEU A 30 0.91 21.42 9.35
C LEU A 30 0.66 20.83 10.76
N SER A 31 1.45 21.25 11.76
CA SER A 31 1.32 20.71 13.12
C SER A 31 0.00 21.07 13.81
N ARG A 32 -0.64 22.18 13.43
CA ARG A 32 -1.98 22.57 13.89
C ARG A 32 -3.13 21.89 13.14
N GLY A 33 -2.84 21.18 12.05
CA GLY A 33 -3.88 20.58 11.21
C GLY A 33 -4.62 21.60 10.33
N ASP A 34 -3.95 22.68 9.96
CA ASP A 34 -4.50 23.78 9.15
C ASP A 34 -3.97 23.69 7.72
N ALA A 35 -4.73 23.00 6.86
CA ALA A 35 -4.33 22.70 5.49
C ALA A 35 -4.33 23.94 4.61
N GLU A 36 -5.31 24.83 4.78
CA GLU A 36 -5.41 26.06 4.00
C GLU A 36 -4.22 26.98 4.28
N ALA A 37 -3.87 27.20 5.56
CA ALA A 37 -2.69 27.98 5.91
C ALA A 37 -1.41 27.33 5.38
N ALA A 38 -1.26 26.00 5.49
CA ALA A 38 -0.09 25.31 4.95
C ALA A 38 0.07 25.51 3.44
N LEU A 39 -1.01 25.36 2.66
CA LEU A 39 -1.00 25.58 1.21
C LEU A 39 -0.76 27.04 0.82
N SER A 40 -1.12 27.99 1.68
CA SER A 40 -0.87 29.41 1.44
C SER A 40 0.62 29.75 1.36
N TYR A 41 1.51 28.93 1.96
CA TYR A 41 2.96 29.10 1.85
C TYR A 41 3.53 28.55 0.53
N SER A 42 2.75 27.84 -0.27
CA SER A 42 3.18 27.26 -1.56
C SER A 42 3.15 28.29 -2.68
N ASN A 43 4.17 28.26 -3.54
CA ASN A 43 4.11 28.89 -4.84
C ASN A 43 3.39 28.01 -5.87
N ASP A 44 3.72 26.71 -5.93
CA ASP A 44 3.06 25.76 -6.83
C ASP A 44 1.78 25.25 -6.16
N GLN A 45 0.63 25.54 -6.76
CA GLN A 45 -0.65 25.07 -6.23
C GLN A 45 -0.96 23.68 -6.79
N PRO A 46 -1.37 22.74 -5.94
CA PRO A 46 -1.63 21.37 -6.36
C PRO A 46 -2.83 21.32 -7.32
N GLY A 47 -2.75 20.47 -8.35
CA GLY A 47 -3.84 20.30 -9.33
C GLY A 47 -5.13 19.72 -8.74
N SER A 48 -5.07 19.14 -7.53
CA SER A 48 -6.23 18.69 -6.76
C SER A 48 -5.95 18.84 -5.26
N LYS A 49 -7.00 19.12 -4.48
CA LYS A 49 -6.95 19.21 -3.01
C LYS A 49 -7.65 18.05 -2.30
N GLU A 50 -7.96 16.96 -3.01
CA GLU A 50 -8.75 15.85 -2.45
C GLU A 50 -8.21 15.31 -1.11
N PHE A 51 -6.89 15.18 -0.97
CA PHE A 51 -6.22 14.74 0.25
C PHE A 51 -5.50 15.86 1.00
N LEU A 52 -5.69 17.11 0.59
CA LEU A 52 -5.06 18.30 1.18
C LEU A 52 -6.09 19.11 1.97
N THR A 53 -6.74 18.44 2.92
CA THR A 53 -7.79 19.00 3.76
C THR A 53 -7.41 18.92 5.23
N ASP A 54 -8.00 19.79 6.06
CA ASP A 54 -7.82 19.77 7.52
C ASP A 54 -8.13 18.40 8.12
N ASP A 55 -9.19 17.74 7.64
CA ASP A 55 -9.61 16.44 8.15
C ASP A 55 -8.59 15.33 7.87
N VAL A 56 -7.98 15.35 6.69
CA VAL A 56 -6.91 14.41 6.36
C VAL A 56 -5.67 14.73 7.18
N LEU A 57 -5.23 16.00 7.20
CA LEU A 57 -4.05 16.43 7.92
C LEU A 57 -4.17 16.15 9.44
N LYS A 58 -5.35 16.35 10.04
CA LYS A 58 -5.64 15.99 11.44
C LYS A 58 -5.49 14.50 11.70
N ARG A 59 -5.91 13.63 10.77
CA ARG A 59 -5.66 12.18 10.87
C ARG A 59 -4.17 11.86 10.76
N GLN A 60 -3.43 12.56 9.90
CA GLN A 60 -1.99 12.41 9.77
C GLN A 60 -1.27 12.73 11.09
N ILE A 61 -1.52 13.91 11.65
CA ILE A 61 -0.85 14.34 12.90
C ILE A 61 -1.31 13.55 14.13
N ALA A 62 -2.51 12.97 14.12
CA ALA A 62 -2.95 12.06 15.18
C ALA A 62 -2.15 10.75 15.19
N LYS A 63 -1.67 10.30 14.03
CA LYS A 63 -0.79 9.13 13.91
C LYS A 63 0.66 9.51 14.13
N TRP A 64 1.16 10.49 13.38
CA TRP A 64 2.53 11.00 13.46
C TRP A 64 2.52 12.49 13.78
N PRO A 65 2.52 12.87 15.08
CA PRO A 65 2.58 14.26 15.49
C PRO A 65 3.81 14.97 14.92
N ILE A 66 3.62 16.21 14.47
CA ILE A 66 4.71 17.04 13.96
C ILE A 66 5.29 17.85 15.11
N THR A 67 6.54 17.56 15.47
CA THR A 67 7.19 18.14 16.66
C THR A 67 8.66 18.48 16.38
N ASN A 68 9.31 19.18 17.32
CA ASN A 68 10.73 19.46 17.27
C ASN A 68 11.19 20.15 15.96
N ILE A 69 10.43 21.16 15.51
CA ILE A 69 10.76 21.97 14.33
C ILE A 69 11.99 22.84 14.66
N ARG A 70 13.09 22.62 13.94
CA ARG A 70 14.36 23.35 14.12
C ARG A 70 14.90 23.81 12.78
N ILE A 71 15.05 25.13 12.62
CA ILE A 71 15.71 25.73 11.47
C ILE A 71 17.20 25.85 11.78
N LEU A 72 18.05 25.23 10.96
CA LEU A 72 19.48 25.10 11.23
C LEU A 72 20.35 26.15 10.54
N ASN A 73 19.85 26.81 9.50
CA ASN A 73 20.51 27.93 8.82
C ASN A 73 19.62 29.19 8.79
N PRO A 74 19.37 29.82 9.95
CA PRO A 74 18.46 30.96 10.07
C PRO A 74 18.96 32.23 9.35
N ASP A 75 20.29 32.36 9.18
CA ASP A 75 20.94 33.53 8.59
C ASP A 75 21.33 33.23 7.14
N ASP A 76 20.70 33.94 6.20
CA ASP A 76 21.04 34.00 4.78
C ASP A 76 21.21 32.66 4.06
N ALA A 77 20.09 31.98 3.84
CA ALA A 77 19.96 30.81 2.99
C ALA A 77 20.51 31.06 1.56
N ASN A 78 21.82 30.91 1.32
CA ASN A 78 22.51 30.99 0.02
C ASN A 78 21.71 31.76 -1.05
N HIS A 79 21.52 33.06 -0.82
CA HIS A 79 20.61 33.87 -1.61
C HIS A 79 21.20 34.13 -2.99
N SER A 80 20.59 33.54 -4.01
CA SER A 80 20.93 33.83 -5.41
C SER A 80 19.65 34.18 -6.14
N TYR A 81 19.58 35.39 -6.70
CA TYR A 81 18.52 35.85 -7.62
C TYR A 81 17.07 35.44 -7.25
N GLY A 82 16.68 35.61 -5.98
CA GLY A 82 15.31 35.32 -5.52
C GLY A 82 15.03 33.87 -5.12
N TYR A 83 16.06 33.05 -4.91
CA TYR A 83 15.98 31.68 -4.38
C TYR A 83 16.75 31.53 -3.08
N ALA A 84 16.30 30.60 -2.23
CA ALA A 84 16.95 30.22 -0.98
C ALA A 84 16.71 28.74 -0.66
N GLN A 85 17.61 28.17 0.15
CA GLN A 85 17.52 26.80 0.69
C GLN A 85 17.52 26.86 2.21
N VAL A 86 16.45 26.38 2.84
CA VAL A 86 16.31 26.37 4.30
C VAL A 86 16.50 24.94 4.81
N HIS A 87 17.58 24.74 5.56
CA HIS A 87 17.87 23.49 6.26
C HIS A 87 17.01 23.39 7.51
N VAL A 88 16.15 22.37 7.54
CA VAL A 88 15.22 22.12 8.63
C VAL A 88 15.30 20.69 9.09
N VAL A 89 15.20 20.50 10.41
CA VAL A 89 14.99 19.20 11.03
C VAL A 89 13.67 19.23 11.80
N VAL A 90 12.83 18.24 11.56
CA VAL A 90 11.50 18.09 12.18
C VAL A 90 11.19 16.61 12.41
N ASN A 91 10.40 16.31 13.43
CA ASN A 91 9.94 14.95 13.70
C ASN A 91 8.50 14.78 13.21
N PHE A 92 8.23 13.68 12.50
CA PHE A 92 6.91 13.17 12.16
C PHE A 92 6.69 11.86 12.92
N GLY A 93 6.04 11.92 14.08
CA GLY A 93 6.01 10.80 15.01
C GLY A 93 7.44 10.40 15.41
N ASN A 94 7.82 9.14 15.14
CA ASN A 94 9.16 8.64 15.42
C ASN A 94 10.15 8.80 14.25
N GLN A 95 9.73 9.41 13.13
CA GLN A 95 10.58 9.63 11.96
C GLN A 95 11.20 11.03 12.02
N THR A 96 12.52 11.13 11.97
CA THR A 96 13.22 12.41 11.84
C THR A 96 13.38 12.75 10.36
N SER A 97 12.83 13.88 9.93
CA SER A 97 13.06 14.44 8.62
C SER A 97 14.14 15.52 8.72
N ASP A 98 15.25 15.34 8.01
CA ASP A 98 16.33 16.31 7.86
C ASP A 98 16.41 16.69 6.37
N ALA A 99 16.03 17.92 6.04
CA ALA A 99 15.84 18.32 4.65
C ALA A 99 16.24 19.78 4.40
N ASN A 100 16.64 20.06 3.15
CA ASN A 100 16.78 21.42 2.63
C ASN A 100 15.55 21.74 1.78
N LEU A 101 14.78 22.74 2.20
CA LEU A 101 13.58 23.18 1.50
C LEU A 101 13.89 24.37 0.60
N SER A 102 13.56 24.22 -0.68
CA SER A 102 13.61 25.30 -1.65
C SER A 102 12.50 26.32 -1.40
N VAL A 103 12.89 27.58 -1.26
CA VAL A 103 11.98 28.72 -1.23
C VAL A 103 12.38 29.72 -2.30
N LYS A 104 11.39 30.38 -2.89
CA LYS A 104 11.60 31.39 -3.92
C LYS A 104 10.74 32.61 -3.69
N LYS A 105 11.19 33.74 -4.20
CA LYS A 105 10.45 35.00 -4.15
C LYS A 105 9.46 35.04 -5.33
N ALA A 106 8.18 35.07 -5.02
CA ALA A 106 7.07 35.18 -5.95
C ALA A 106 6.19 36.37 -5.55
N ASP A 107 5.89 37.25 -6.51
CA ASP A 107 5.14 38.50 -6.27
C ASP A 107 5.68 39.34 -5.10
N GLY A 108 7.01 39.36 -4.93
CA GLY A 108 7.66 40.10 -3.85
C GLY A 108 7.61 39.44 -2.48
N HIS A 109 7.12 38.19 -2.38
CA HIS A 109 7.04 37.44 -1.12
C HIS A 109 7.76 36.09 -1.23
N TRP A 110 8.40 35.66 -0.14
CA TRP A 110 8.96 34.31 -0.06
C TRP A 110 7.85 33.24 0.01
N LYS A 111 8.01 32.17 -0.76
CA LYS A 111 7.12 31.00 -0.81
C LYS A 111 7.94 29.72 -0.96
N LEU A 112 7.43 28.60 -0.44
CA LEU A 112 7.95 27.28 -0.76
C LEU A 112 7.75 27.00 -2.26
N GLU A 113 8.69 26.27 -2.87
CA GLU A 113 8.47 25.81 -4.25
C GLU A 113 7.19 24.95 -4.35
N SER A 114 7.01 24.00 -3.43
CA SER A 114 5.78 23.25 -3.23
C SER A 114 5.53 22.96 -1.75
N ALA A 115 4.27 23.06 -1.32
CA ALA A 115 3.80 22.67 0.01
C ALA A 115 3.17 21.27 0.06
N ALA A 116 3.07 20.59 -1.09
CA ALA A 116 2.47 19.25 -1.20
C ALA A 116 3.37 18.28 -1.97
N ILE A 117 3.34 17.02 -1.57
CA ILE A 117 4.01 15.92 -2.26
C ILE A 117 3.13 15.50 -3.42
N LYS A 118 3.63 15.62 -4.64
CA LYS A 118 2.97 15.13 -5.85
C LYS A 118 3.24 13.64 -6.00
N LEU A 119 2.20 12.82 -5.90
CA LEU A 119 2.27 11.37 -6.06
C LEU A 119 1.81 10.98 -7.47
N ASP A 120 2.68 10.25 -8.18
CA ASP A 120 2.29 9.57 -9.42
C ASP A 120 1.99 8.10 -9.13
N THR A 121 0.76 7.71 -9.44
CA THR A 121 0.20 6.38 -9.19
C THR A 121 0.16 5.51 -10.45
N ALA A 122 0.53 6.06 -11.62
CA ALA A 122 0.57 5.32 -12.89
C ALA A 122 1.74 4.33 -12.98
N GLY A 123 2.67 4.34 -12.01
CA GLY A 123 3.85 3.48 -11.96
C GLY A 123 4.97 3.90 -12.93
N PRO A 124 6.24 3.51 -12.68
CA PRO A 124 7.34 3.85 -13.57
C PRO A 124 7.18 3.15 -14.93
N GLY A 125 7.07 3.93 -16.00
CA GLY A 125 7.09 3.44 -17.38
C GLY A 125 5.82 2.74 -17.88
N GLY A 126 4.68 2.92 -17.21
CA GLY A 126 3.40 2.35 -17.65
C GLY A 126 3.35 0.82 -17.61
N THR A 127 4.13 0.19 -16.72
CA THR A 127 4.05 -1.26 -16.51
C THR A 127 2.68 -1.61 -15.94
N ASP A 128 1.97 -2.53 -16.59
CA ASP A 128 0.68 -3.06 -16.13
C ASP A 128 0.87 -3.87 -14.84
N ASN A 129 0.84 -3.18 -13.70
CA ASN A 129 0.78 -3.79 -12.39
C ASN A 129 -0.66 -3.74 -11.88
N GLU A 130 -1.37 -4.85 -11.99
CA GLU A 130 -2.79 -4.93 -11.59
C GLU A 130 -3.02 -4.56 -10.11
N SER A 131 -2.03 -4.78 -9.23
CA SER A 131 -2.14 -4.36 -7.83
C SER A 131 -2.28 -2.83 -7.68
N LEU A 132 -1.68 -2.02 -8.57
CA LEU A 132 -1.80 -0.56 -8.50
C LEU A 132 -3.23 -0.08 -8.73
N GLU A 133 -4.04 -0.80 -9.51
CA GLU A 133 -5.47 -0.48 -9.68
C GLU A 133 -6.26 -0.58 -8.37
N THR A 134 -5.74 -1.36 -7.42
CA THR A 134 -6.35 -1.51 -6.10
C THR A 134 -5.86 -0.47 -5.10
N LEU A 135 -4.88 0.36 -5.44
CA LEU A 135 -4.26 1.32 -4.52
C LEU A 135 -5.30 2.29 -3.94
N THR A 136 -5.23 2.49 -2.64
CA THR A 136 -6.01 3.50 -1.93
C THR A 136 -5.12 4.43 -1.12
N ILE A 137 -5.53 5.69 -1.03
CA ILE A 137 -4.94 6.70 -0.16
C ILE A 137 -6.05 7.22 0.77
N PHE A 138 -5.82 7.18 2.08
CA PHE A 138 -6.84 7.49 3.10
C PHE A 138 -8.18 6.78 2.85
N GLY A 139 -8.10 5.51 2.42
CA GLY A 139 -9.25 4.66 2.11
C GLY A 139 -9.96 4.96 0.79
N ARG A 140 -9.50 5.92 -0.01
CA ARG A 140 -10.07 6.25 -1.33
C ARG A 140 -9.24 5.67 -2.45
N SER A 141 -9.89 5.04 -3.42
CA SER A 141 -9.23 4.56 -4.64
C SER A 141 -8.68 5.72 -5.46
N VAL A 142 -7.42 5.61 -5.87
CA VAL A 142 -6.73 6.66 -6.64
C VAL A 142 -6.51 6.29 -8.11
N GLY A 143 -6.63 5.01 -8.46
CA GLY A 143 -6.36 4.50 -9.81
C GLY A 143 -4.97 4.93 -10.29
N LYS A 144 -4.87 5.32 -11.57
CA LYS A 144 -3.65 5.89 -12.18
C LYS A 144 -3.60 7.44 -12.14
N SER A 145 -4.31 8.07 -11.20
CA SER A 145 -4.41 9.53 -11.12
C SER A 145 -3.25 10.16 -10.35
N THR A 146 -2.76 11.32 -10.79
CA THR A 146 -1.88 12.14 -9.95
C THR A 146 -2.66 12.67 -8.75
N VAL A 147 -2.10 12.48 -7.55
CA VAL A 147 -2.70 12.93 -6.29
C VAL A 147 -1.68 13.68 -5.45
N TYR A 148 -2.14 14.44 -4.46
CA TYR A 148 -1.28 15.30 -3.65
C TYR A 148 -1.55 15.08 -2.17
N VAL A 149 -0.50 14.95 -1.37
CA VAL A 149 -0.59 14.73 0.09
C VAL A 149 0.37 15.66 0.83
N PHE A 150 0.07 15.95 2.10
CA PHE A 150 1.03 16.62 2.97
C PHE A 150 2.10 15.63 3.48
N PRO A 151 3.32 16.12 3.77
CA PRO A 151 4.34 15.31 4.44
C PRO A 151 3.86 14.75 5.78
N GLY A 152 4.25 13.51 6.07
CA GLY A 152 3.97 12.80 7.30
C GLY A 152 3.42 11.39 7.07
N TRP A 153 2.59 10.93 8.01
CA TRP A 153 1.92 9.63 7.87
C TRP A 153 0.90 9.71 6.74
N VAL A 154 0.97 8.80 5.78
CA VAL A 154 -0.02 8.67 4.71
C VAL A 154 -0.60 7.26 4.78
N ASP A 155 -1.92 7.17 4.85
CA ASP A 155 -2.62 5.90 4.87
C ASP A 155 -2.64 5.32 3.45
N VAL A 156 -1.73 4.40 3.17
CA VAL A 156 -1.65 3.70 1.89
C VAL A 156 -2.18 2.28 2.10
N GLY A 157 -3.16 1.90 1.30
CA GLY A 157 -3.83 0.61 1.42
C GLY A 157 -4.27 0.05 0.07
N SER A 158 -5.08 -1.01 0.10
CA SER A 158 -5.69 -1.61 -1.07
C SER A 158 -7.21 -1.75 -0.90
N SER A 159 -7.96 -1.53 -1.98
CA SER A 159 -9.39 -1.88 -2.07
C SER A 159 -9.61 -3.39 -2.15
N ASN A 160 -8.57 -4.17 -2.45
CA ASN A 160 -8.60 -5.62 -2.40
C ASN A 160 -8.16 -6.09 -1.00
N ARG A 161 -9.11 -6.63 -0.23
CA ARG A 161 -8.89 -7.16 1.13
C ARG A 161 -7.84 -8.28 1.22
N ASN A 162 -7.56 -8.96 0.11
CA ASN A 162 -6.55 -10.01 0.04
C ASN A 162 -5.12 -9.42 0.02
N LEU A 163 -4.98 -8.12 -0.22
CA LEU A 163 -3.71 -7.44 -0.33
C LEU A 163 -3.43 -6.57 0.88
N SER A 164 -2.15 -6.40 1.15
CA SER A 164 -1.60 -5.42 2.07
C SER A 164 -0.61 -4.56 1.30
N VAL A 165 -0.57 -3.28 1.65
CA VAL A 165 0.30 -2.30 1.00
C VAL A 165 1.19 -1.68 2.05
N THR A 166 2.48 -1.57 1.75
CA THR A 166 3.44 -0.83 2.57
C THR A 166 4.16 0.16 1.68
N SER A 167 4.50 1.34 2.22
CA SER A 167 5.19 2.40 1.50
C SER A 167 6.25 3.03 2.39
N LYS A 168 7.23 3.71 1.78
CA LYS A 168 8.19 4.51 2.54
C LYS A 168 7.50 5.73 3.16
N PRO A 169 8.01 6.24 4.30
CA PRO A 169 7.57 7.52 4.85
C PRO A 169 7.63 8.63 3.81
N MET A 170 6.57 9.44 3.72
CA MET A 170 6.49 10.59 2.81
C MET A 170 6.88 11.86 3.58
N LEU A 171 8.17 12.16 3.68
CA LEU A 171 8.70 13.27 4.52
C LEU A 171 9.02 14.51 3.68
N LEU A 172 9.75 15.48 4.25
CA LEU A 172 10.00 16.77 3.60
C LEU A 172 10.88 16.67 2.35
N ASP A 173 11.76 15.67 2.28
CA ASP A 173 12.58 15.37 1.11
C ASP A 173 11.75 14.93 -0.11
N SER A 174 10.50 14.53 0.12
CA SER A 174 9.53 14.18 -0.91
C SER A 174 8.75 15.39 -1.44
N LEU A 175 8.85 16.57 -0.80
CA LEU A 175 8.38 17.82 -1.39
C LEU A 175 9.27 18.11 -2.59
N GLY A 176 8.65 18.21 -3.77
CA GLY A 176 9.38 18.08 -5.03
C GLY A 176 10.62 18.98 -5.15
N ARG A 177 11.66 18.46 -5.79
CA ARG A 177 12.40 19.25 -6.79
C ARG A 177 11.37 19.61 -7.86
N ALA A 178 11.19 20.89 -8.19
CA ALA A 178 10.22 21.34 -9.19
C ALA A 178 10.07 20.34 -10.37
N GLY A 179 8.88 19.75 -10.50
CA GLY A 179 8.53 18.84 -11.61
C GLY A 179 8.70 17.32 -11.38
N GLY A 180 9.35 16.87 -10.30
CA GLY A 180 9.48 15.43 -10.02
C GLY A 180 8.30 14.88 -9.21
N ALA A 181 7.53 13.94 -9.76
CA ALA A 181 6.54 13.19 -8.98
C ALA A 181 7.24 12.12 -8.13
N PHE A 182 6.83 11.98 -6.87
CA PHE A 182 7.18 10.82 -6.07
C PHE A 182 6.37 9.65 -6.62
N PHE A 183 7.05 8.74 -7.30
CA PHE A 183 6.41 7.53 -7.78
C PHE A 183 6.03 6.69 -6.57
N VAL A 184 4.76 6.29 -6.51
CA VAL A 184 4.31 5.25 -5.57
C VAL A 184 4.90 3.87 -5.96
N GLY A 185 5.90 3.81 -6.84
CA GLY A 185 6.69 2.61 -7.15
C GLY A 185 7.45 2.02 -5.95
N ASP A 186 7.54 2.76 -4.84
CA ASP A 186 7.98 2.22 -3.54
C ASP A 186 6.86 1.51 -2.75
N ALA A 187 5.61 1.56 -3.22
CA ALA A 187 4.54 0.77 -2.61
C ALA A 187 4.76 -0.72 -2.91
N LYS A 188 4.96 -1.49 -1.86
CA LYS A 188 5.07 -2.95 -1.91
C LYS A 188 3.73 -3.56 -1.62
N PHE A 189 3.22 -4.32 -2.58
CA PHE A 189 2.03 -5.14 -2.44
C PHE A 189 2.43 -6.55 -2.04
N ASP A 190 1.77 -7.09 -1.02
CA ASP A 190 1.90 -8.47 -0.56
C ASP A 190 0.51 -8.99 -0.18
N LEU A 191 0.34 -10.30 -0.03
CA LEU A 191 -0.86 -10.88 0.52
C LEU A 191 -1.03 -10.47 1.98
N SER A 192 -2.20 -9.93 2.30
CA SER A 192 -2.61 -9.72 3.68
C SER A 192 -2.77 -11.06 4.40
N ASN A 193 -2.83 -11.04 5.74
CA ASN A 193 -3.14 -12.24 6.51
C ASN A 193 -4.51 -12.83 6.12
N ALA A 194 -5.48 -11.97 5.81
CA ALA A 194 -6.77 -12.39 5.30
C ALA A 194 -6.65 -13.04 3.90
N GLY A 195 -5.84 -12.46 3.01
CA GLY A 195 -5.56 -13.02 1.69
C GLY A 195 -4.90 -14.39 1.75
N LYS A 196 -3.86 -14.54 2.57
CA LYS A 196 -3.18 -15.84 2.80
C LYS A 196 -4.16 -16.90 3.29
N SER A 197 -5.01 -16.56 4.26
CA SER A 197 -6.06 -17.47 4.77
C SER A 197 -7.09 -17.81 3.70
N ALA A 198 -7.52 -16.83 2.91
CA ALA A 198 -8.54 -17.02 1.88
C ALA A 198 -8.02 -17.90 0.72
N VAL A 199 -6.76 -17.74 0.31
CA VAL A 199 -6.11 -18.61 -0.68
C VAL A 199 -6.05 -20.06 -0.20
N MET A 200 -5.63 -20.31 1.05
CA MET A 200 -5.57 -21.68 1.59
C MET A 200 -6.96 -22.31 1.78
N SER A 201 -7.98 -21.49 2.02
CA SER A 201 -9.38 -21.93 2.10
C SER A 201 -9.91 -22.31 0.72
N ALA A 202 -9.64 -21.49 -0.31
CA ALA A 202 -9.99 -21.79 -1.69
C ALA A 202 -9.32 -23.09 -2.20
N LEU A 203 -8.09 -23.34 -1.77
CA LEU A 203 -7.44 -24.63 -2.02
C LEU A 203 -8.17 -25.79 -1.33
N ALA A 204 -8.51 -25.67 -0.05
CA ALA A 204 -9.23 -26.70 0.68
C ALA A 204 -10.56 -27.04 -0.01
N GLU A 205 -11.33 -26.02 -0.39
CA GLU A 205 -12.61 -26.18 -1.09
C GLU A 205 -12.42 -26.86 -2.45
N SER A 206 -11.40 -26.49 -3.22
CA SER A 206 -11.07 -27.12 -4.51
C SER A 206 -10.72 -28.61 -4.34
N LEU A 207 -9.90 -28.95 -3.34
CA LEU A 207 -9.53 -30.33 -3.03
C LEU A 207 -10.71 -31.14 -2.48
N GLU A 208 -11.63 -30.52 -1.73
CA GLU A 208 -12.86 -31.16 -1.26
C GLU A 208 -13.82 -31.48 -2.42
N GLN A 209 -13.87 -30.66 -3.48
CA GLN A 209 -14.63 -31.06 -4.68
C GLN A 209 -14.04 -32.33 -5.32
N CYS A 210 -12.72 -32.49 -5.26
CA CYS A 210 -12.05 -33.68 -5.78
C CYS A 210 -12.41 -34.96 -5.03
N THR A 211 -12.78 -34.88 -3.75
CA THR A 211 -13.14 -36.08 -2.98
C THR A 211 -14.51 -36.64 -3.33
N LYS A 212 -15.33 -35.90 -4.07
CA LYS A 212 -16.67 -36.34 -4.52
C LYS A 212 -16.63 -37.34 -5.67
N SER A 213 -15.48 -37.51 -6.32
CA SER A 213 -15.32 -38.50 -7.38
C SER A 213 -15.20 -39.90 -6.80
N THR A 214 -15.76 -40.90 -7.48
CA THR A 214 -15.59 -42.31 -7.12
C THR A 214 -14.55 -43.04 -7.97
N SER A 215 -13.81 -42.30 -8.80
CA SER A 215 -12.74 -42.86 -9.63
C SER A 215 -11.42 -42.89 -8.88
N LEU A 216 -10.58 -43.87 -9.20
CA LEU A 216 -9.17 -43.93 -8.80
C LEU A 216 -8.34 -42.79 -9.41
N THR A 217 -8.78 -42.25 -10.55
CA THR A 217 -8.10 -41.17 -11.29
C THR A 217 -9.05 -40.00 -11.61
N PRO A 218 -9.56 -39.27 -10.60
CA PRO A 218 -10.54 -38.22 -10.82
C PRO A 218 -10.02 -37.15 -11.79
N PRO A 219 -10.80 -36.76 -12.82
CA PRO A 219 -10.38 -35.75 -13.77
C PRO A 219 -10.19 -34.40 -13.07
N ASN A 220 -9.20 -33.63 -13.52
CA ASN A 220 -8.84 -32.29 -12.99
C ASN A 220 -8.43 -32.24 -11.51
N CYS A 221 -8.17 -33.40 -10.92
CA CYS A 221 -7.81 -33.54 -9.52
C CYS A 221 -6.39 -34.09 -9.34
N PRO A 222 -5.70 -33.73 -8.25
CA PRO A 222 -4.31 -34.13 -8.07
C PRO A 222 -4.16 -35.59 -7.61
N GLN A 223 -5.18 -36.19 -6.99
CA GLN A 223 -5.10 -37.57 -6.54
C GLN A 223 -5.23 -38.54 -7.70
N ASN A 224 -4.35 -39.54 -7.71
CA ASN A 224 -4.35 -40.61 -8.68
C ASN A 224 -3.81 -41.87 -8.00
N ALA A 225 -4.61 -42.95 -8.01
CA ALA A 225 -4.21 -44.26 -7.54
C ALA A 225 -4.22 -45.25 -8.71
N TYR A 226 -3.17 -46.07 -8.80
CA TYR A 226 -3.14 -47.22 -9.70
C TYR A 226 -3.06 -48.49 -8.86
N ASP A 227 -4.19 -49.17 -8.75
CA ASP A 227 -4.31 -50.42 -8.00
C ASP A 227 -5.29 -51.35 -8.70
N ASP A 228 -4.75 -52.37 -9.38
CA ASP A 228 -5.52 -53.33 -10.18
C ASP A 228 -6.38 -54.26 -9.32
N SER A 229 -6.02 -54.41 -8.04
CA SER A 229 -6.78 -55.19 -7.05
C SER A 229 -8.07 -54.50 -6.58
N VAL A 230 -8.28 -53.23 -6.95
CA VAL A 230 -9.45 -52.43 -6.56
C VAL A 230 -10.46 -52.31 -7.71
N VAL A 231 -11.74 -52.24 -7.37
CA VAL A 231 -12.84 -51.96 -8.30
C VAL A 231 -12.96 -50.45 -8.49
N ASP A 232 -12.56 -49.94 -9.66
CA ASP A 232 -12.75 -48.54 -10.01
C ASP A 232 -14.24 -48.15 -10.00
N GLY A 233 -14.54 -46.90 -9.65
CA GLY A 233 -15.92 -46.42 -9.44
C GLY A 233 -16.48 -46.68 -8.03
N THR A 234 -15.75 -47.40 -7.16
CA THR A 234 -16.11 -47.64 -5.75
C THR A 234 -15.27 -46.85 -4.76
N VAL A 235 -14.43 -45.94 -5.26
CA VAL A 235 -13.50 -45.18 -4.44
C VAL A 235 -14.25 -44.16 -3.60
N GLU A 236 -13.85 -44.05 -2.34
CA GLU A 236 -14.22 -42.94 -1.48
C GLU A 236 -12.95 -42.26 -0.98
N TRP A 237 -12.77 -41.02 -1.40
CA TRP A 237 -11.67 -40.18 -0.96
C TRP A 237 -12.03 -39.51 0.37
N GLY A 238 -11.14 -39.64 1.35
CA GLY A 238 -11.25 -38.96 2.63
C GLY A 238 -10.83 -37.49 2.53
N LYS A 239 -11.02 -36.77 3.64
CA LYS A 239 -10.61 -35.36 3.76
C LYS A 239 -9.10 -35.24 3.48
N PRO A 240 -8.68 -34.41 2.51
CA PRO A 240 -7.27 -34.24 2.19
C PRO A 240 -6.54 -33.49 3.29
N ASP A 241 -5.32 -33.92 3.58
CA ASP A 241 -4.37 -33.17 4.38
C ASP A 241 -3.48 -32.32 3.46
N GLN A 242 -3.52 -31.01 3.67
CA GLN A 242 -2.77 -30.01 2.89
C GLN A 242 -1.80 -29.20 3.76
N SER A 243 -1.43 -29.70 4.95
CA SER A 243 -0.53 -29.01 5.90
C SER A 243 0.80 -28.58 5.27
N ASP A 244 1.28 -29.37 4.31
CA ASP A 244 2.56 -29.22 3.65
C ASP A 244 2.50 -28.30 2.42
N VAL A 245 1.30 -27.83 2.04
CA VAL A 245 1.14 -26.85 0.98
C VAL A 245 1.40 -25.45 1.52
N LYS A 246 2.26 -24.71 0.80
CA LYS A 246 2.59 -23.31 1.10
C LYS A 246 2.32 -22.43 -0.10
N ILE A 247 1.99 -21.16 0.17
CA ILE A 247 2.09 -20.09 -0.83
C ILE A 247 3.59 -19.82 -1.01
N THR A 248 4.12 -20.10 -2.19
CA THR A 248 5.55 -19.99 -2.49
C THR A 248 5.93 -18.66 -3.13
N PHE A 249 4.99 -18.02 -3.79
CA PHE A 249 5.22 -16.74 -4.45
C PHE A 249 3.90 -15.98 -4.62
N PHE A 250 3.95 -14.66 -4.55
CA PHE A 250 2.84 -13.78 -4.94
C PHE A 250 3.34 -12.85 -6.05
N ASP A 251 2.64 -12.86 -7.18
CA ASP A 251 2.86 -11.98 -8.31
C ASP A 251 1.90 -10.77 -8.20
N PRO A 252 2.38 -9.60 -7.75
CA PRO A 252 1.51 -8.43 -7.65
C PRO A 252 1.09 -7.89 -9.02
N TYR A 253 1.85 -8.16 -10.09
CA TYR A 253 1.54 -7.64 -11.42
C TYR A 253 0.33 -8.33 -12.04
N ARG A 254 0.08 -9.58 -11.65
CA ARG A 254 -1.01 -10.43 -12.17
C ARG A 254 -2.06 -10.79 -11.14
N LEU A 255 -1.89 -10.31 -9.90
CA LEU A 255 -2.71 -10.72 -8.75
C LEU A 255 -2.82 -12.26 -8.64
N GLU A 256 -1.68 -12.94 -8.74
CA GLU A 256 -1.59 -14.41 -8.73
C GLU A 256 -0.75 -14.90 -7.54
N ALA A 257 -1.29 -15.82 -6.73
CA ALA A 257 -0.53 -16.51 -5.69
C ALA A 257 -0.20 -17.94 -6.14
N ARG A 258 1.09 -18.30 -6.16
CA ARG A 258 1.55 -19.66 -6.45
C ARG A 258 1.59 -20.48 -5.17
N LEU A 259 1.07 -21.70 -5.25
CA LEU A 259 0.99 -22.66 -4.18
C LEU A 259 1.72 -23.94 -4.59
N SER A 260 2.47 -24.53 -3.69
CA SER A 260 3.00 -25.86 -3.91
C SER A 260 3.24 -26.63 -2.61
N GLY A 261 3.16 -27.95 -2.70
CA GLY A 261 3.44 -28.86 -1.61
C GLY A 261 2.78 -30.21 -1.80
N GLN A 262 2.93 -31.08 -0.81
CA GLN A 262 2.28 -32.38 -0.80
C GLN A 262 0.87 -32.27 -0.23
N VAL A 263 -0.03 -33.06 -0.81
CA VAL A 263 -1.37 -33.30 -0.29
C VAL A 263 -1.54 -34.80 -0.12
N VAL A 264 -2.04 -35.22 1.04
CA VAL A 264 -2.30 -36.62 1.34
C VAL A 264 -3.81 -36.86 1.33
N PHE A 265 -4.25 -37.80 0.50
CA PHE A 265 -5.64 -38.21 0.38
C PHE A 265 -5.81 -39.59 1.02
N PRO A 266 -6.54 -39.71 2.13
CA PRO A 266 -7.03 -41.00 2.57
C PRO A 266 -7.93 -41.61 1.49
N VAL A 267 -7.87 -42.91 1.29
CA VAL A 267 -8.69 -43.60 0.29
C VAL A 267 -9.21 -44.91 0.83
N ARG A 268 -10.48 -45.20 0.54
CA ARG A 268 -11.06 -46.54 0.71
C ARG A 268 -11.78 -46.97 -0.56
N ALA A 269 -11.73 -48.25 -0.89
CA ALA A 269 -12.41 -48.77 -2.08
C ALA A 269 -12.70 -50.28 -1.93
N GLN A 270 -13.57 -50.81 -2.79
CA GLN A 270 -13.87 -52.24 -2.80
C GLN A 270 -12.75 -53.04 -3.48
N ALA A 271 -12.28 -54.10 -2.83
CA ALA A 271 -11.31 -55.00 -3.42
C ALA A 271 -12.00 -56.04 -4.33
N ARG A 272 -11.33 -56.46 -5.41
CA ARG A 272 -11.86 -57.42 -6.39
C ARG A 272 -12.01 -58.83 -5.84
N ASP A 273 -11.16 -59.20 -4.89
CA ASP A 273 -11.20 -60.47 -4.14
C ASP A 273 -12.21 -60.44 -2.97
N GLY A 274 -12.87 -59.30 -2.76
CA GLY A 274 -13.88 -59.09 -1.72
C GLY A 274 -13.38 -58.22 -0.56
N GLY A 275 -14.32 -57.54 0.11
CA GLY A 275 -14.00 -56.65 1.23
C GLY A 275 -13.59 -55.23 0.82
N THR A 276 -13.01 -54.49 1.77
CA THR A 276 -12.64 -53.07 1.61
C THR A 276 -11.15 -52.89 1.83
N LYS A 277 -10.49 -52.21 0.89
CA LYS A 277 -9.09 -51.81 0.98
C LYS A 277 -9.01 -50.36 1.45
N PHE A 278 -8.01 -50.06 2.27
CA PHE A 278 -7.70 -48.72 2.77
C PHE A 278 -6.28 -48.34 2.36
N GLY A 279 -6.05 -47.05 2.16
CA GLY A 279 -4.72 -46.54 1.88
C GLY A 279 -4.65 -45.03 1.94
N THR A 280 -3.52 -44.50 1.49
CA THR A 280 -3.27 -43.07 1.34
C THR A 280 -2.61 -42.83 -0.01
N VAL A 281 -3.05 -41.79 -0.71
CA VAL A 281 -2.43 -41.31 -1.94
C VAL A 281 -1.77 -39.98 -1.65
N THR A 282 -0.47 -39.89 -1.89
CA THR A 282 0.27 -38.63 -1.77
C THR A 282 0.48 -38.03 -3.15
N SER A 283 0.03 -36.79 -3.33
CA SER A 283 0.19 -36.04 -4.57
C SER A 283 0.93 -34.74 -4.31
N PHE A 284 1.89 -34.41 -5.17
CA PHE A 284 2.48 -33.07 -5.18
C PHE A 284 1.63 -32.14 -6.04
N ILE A 285 1.21 -31.01 -5.48
CA ILE A 285 0.48 -29.99 -6.22
C ILE A 285 1.37 -28.79 -6.51
N SER A 286 1.15 -28.20 -7.68
CA SER A 286 1.57 -26.85 -8.03
C SER A 286 0.36 -26.19 -8.68
N ARG A 287 -0.12 -25.11 -8.07
CA ARG A 287 -1.37 -24.42 -8.42
C ARG A 287 -1.19 -22.92 -8.32
N THR A 288 -2.04 -22.19 -9.03
CA THR A 288 -2.14 -20.73 -8.94
C THR A 288 -3.52 -20.37 -8.40
N ALA A 289 -3.57 -19.39 -7.51
CA ALA A 289 -4.80 -18.75 -7.08
C ALA A 289 -4.89 -17.35 -7.68
N ASP A 290 -6.00 -17.04 -8.33
CA ASP A 290 -6.37 -15.68 -8.72
C ASP A 290 -6.86 -14.94 -7.46
N VAL A 291 -6.06 -13.98 -7.01
CA VAL A 291 -6.35 -13.16 -5.82
C VAL A 291 -7.01 -11.82 -6.14
N SER A 292 -7.28 -11.55 -7.43
CA SER A 292 -8.14 -10.44 -7.85
C SER A 292 -9.61 -10.68 -7.43
N LYS A 293 -9.99 -11.94 -7.21
CA LYS A 293 -11.33 -12.34 -6.78
C LYS A 293 -11.45 -12.34 -5.25
N SER A 294 -12.67 -12.12 -4.77
CA SER A 294 -13.01 -12.24 -3.35
C SER A 294 -14.25 -13.14 -3.18
N PRO A 295 -14.10 -14.39 -2.72
CA PRO A 295 -12.84 -15.05 -2.32
C PRO A 295 -11.91 -15.36 -3.52
N PRO A 296 -10.60 -15.60 -3.27
CA PRO A 296 -9.67 -16.08 -4.29
C PRO A 296 -10.12 -17.38 -4.93
N VAL A 297 -9.74 -17.61 -6.20
CA VAL A 297 -10.12 -18.81 -6.95
C VAL A 297 -8.89 -19.60 -7.37
N ILE A 298 -8.87 -20.90 -7.11
CA ILE A 298 -7.80 -21.77 -7.61
C ILE A 298 -8.01 -22.03 -9.10
N ALA A 299 -7.02 -21.70 -9.92
CA ALA A 299 -7.02 -22.02 -11.34
C ALA A 299 -7.12 -23.54 -11.54
N GLN A 300 -8.13 -23.97 -12.28
CA GLN A 300 -8.21 -25.34 -12.77
C GLN A 300 -7.22 -25.51 -13.93
N ARG A 301 -6.57 -26.67 -14.00
CA ARG A 301 -5.64 -26.99 -15.09
C ARG A 301 -6.39 -27.23 -16.39
#